data_AF-A0A101FJZ2-F1
#
_entry.id   AF-A0A101FJZ2-F1
#
_cell.length_a   1.000
_cell.length_b   1.000
_cell.length_c   1.000
_cell.angle_alpha   90.00
_cell.angle_beta   90.00
_cell.angle_gamma   90.00
#
_symmetry.space_group_name_H-M   'P 1'
#
loop_
_entity.id
_entity.type
_entity.pdbx_description
1 polymer ?
#
loop_
_entity_poly.entity_id
_entity_poly.type
_entity_poly.pdbx_seq_one_letter_code
_entity_poly.pdbx_strand_id
1 'polypeptide(L)'
;MNLIEFFFIGIPLVFVVFFLKGFLQSFFLTPVGNPFLSIALIFLSYRNVNVWLWVYLLILGFISGIETNQEILNVAVFFLMGLVFDWFKGYLNLNNIRNKLFFWGINLLVFFIIKLFLFLLWTVPFTFAFSFWAHQIQKLFHFFVVTLGWTLGLESFLKDLLIRKNE
;
A
#
# COMPACT_ATOMS: atom_id res chain seq x y z
N MET A 1 -2.47 2.45 -16.64
CA MET A 1 -3.10 3.77 -16.38
C MET A 1 -2.71 4.76 -17.46
N ASN A 2 -3.64 5.39 -18.16
CA ASN A 2 -3.28 6.41 -19.16
C ASN A 2 -3.07 7.78 -18.52
N LEU A 3 -2.47 8.74 -19.24
CA LEU A 3 -2.21 10.10 -18.73
C LEU A 3 -3.48 10.76 -18.19
N ILE A 4 -4.59 10.63 -18.92
CA ILE A 4 -5.90 11.14 -18.51
C ILE A 4 -6.30 10.55 -17.14
N GLU A 5 -6.20 9.23 -16.97
CA GLU A 5 -6.53 8.57 -15.71
C GLU A 5 -5.60 9.00 -14.56
N PHE A 6 -4.33 9.23 -14.84
CA PHE A 6 -3.38 9.76 -13.85
C PHE A 6 -3.86 11.11 -13.30
N PHE A 7 -4.27 12.03 -14.17
CA PHE A 7 -4.73 13.37 -13.76
C PHE A 7 -6.12 13.38 -13.14
N PHE A 8 -7.08 12.64 -13.70
CA PHE A 8 -8.49 12.70 -13.25
C PHE A 8 -8.83 11.72 -12.14
N ILE A 9 -8.02 10.68 -11.94
CA ILE A 9 -8.25 9.67 -10.91
C ILE A 9 -7.07 9.65 -9.94
N GLY A 10 -5.85 9.43 -10.46
CA GLY A 10 -4.66 9.27 -9.63
C GLY A 10 -4.41 10.45 -8.68
N ILE A 11 -4.29 11.67 -9.23
CA ILE A 11 -4.00 12.88 -8.44
C ILE A 11 -5.10 13.18 -7.40
N PRO A 12 -6.40 13.26 -7.75
CA PRO A 12 -7.45 13.47 -6.76
C PRO A 12 -7.44 12.43 -5.64
N LEU A 13 -7.16 11.17 -5.98
CA LEU A 13 -7.10 10.10 -4.99
C LEU A 13 -5.93 10.29 -4.01
N VAL A 14 -4.77 10.73 -4.49
CA VAL A 14 -3.64 11.09 -3.62
C VAL A 14 -4.04 12.17 -2.62
N PHE A 15 -4.75 13.21 -3.06
CA PHE A 15 -5.26 14.25 -2.17
C PHE A 15 -6.27 13.72 -1.16
N VAL A 16 -7.21 12.88 -1.58
CA VAL A 16 -8.19 12.26 -0.69
C VAL A 16 -7.49 11.42 0.38
N VAL A 17 -6.46 10.65 0.01
CA VAL A 17 -5.70 9.82 0.97
C VAL A 17 -4.92 10.67 1.95
N PHE A 18 -4.27 11.73 1.48
CA PHE A 18 -3.58 12.66 2.35
C PHE A 18 -4.53 13.27 3.37
N PHE A 19 -5.69 13.75 2.91
CA PHE A 19 -6.72 14.29 3.78
C PHE A 19 -7.20 13.26 4.80
N LEU A 20 -7.51 12.04 4.33
CA LEU A 20 -7.99 10.95 5.16
C LEU A 20 -6.94 10.58 6.22
N LYS A 21 -5.67 10.44 5.83
CA LYS A 21 -4.58 10.12 6.74
C LYS A 21 -4.38 11.21 7.79
N GLY A 22 -4.36 12.48 7.37
CA GLY A 22 -4.23 13.62 8.29
C GLY A 22 -5.41 13.74 9.25
N PHE A 23 -6.64 13.56 8.75
CA PHE A 23 -7.86 13.56 9.56
C PHE A 23 -7.85 12.43 10.59
N LEU A 24 -7.55 11.20 10.16
CA LEU A 24 -7.54 10.02 11.03
C LEU A 24 -6.44 10.08 12.08
N GLN A 25 -5.23 10.51 11.72
CA GLN A 25 -4.15 10.72 12.69
C GLN A 25 -4.54 11.75 13.75
N SER A 26 -5.20 12.84 13.35
CA SER A 26 -5.67 13.88 14.27
C SER A 26 -6.80 13.39 15.18
N PHE A 27 -7.67 12.50 14.69
CA PHE A 27 -8.84 12.02 15.43
C PHE A 27 -8.54 10.81 16.34
N PHE A 28 -7.78 9.83 15.86
CA PHE A 28 -7.52 8.57 16.57
C PHE A 28 -6.19 8.56 17.34
N LEU A 29 -5.35 9.59 17.18
CA LEU A 29 -4.03 9.73 17.82
C LEU A 29 -3.09 8.52 17.64
N THR A 30 -3.40 7.63 16.70
CA THR A 30 -2.70 6.37 16.44
C THR A 30 -2.66 6.11 14.93
N PRO A 31 -1.62 5.44 14.40
CA PRO A 31 -1.49 5.18 12.97
C PRO A 31 -2.52 4.15 12.49
N VAL A 32 -3.54 4.61 11.75
CA VAL A 32 -4.69 3.82 11.29
C VAL A 32 -4.39 3.00 10.01
N GLY A 33 -3.27 2.26 9.99
CA GLY A 33 -2.81 1.50 8.80
C GLY A 33 -2.14 2.36 7.73
N ASN A 34 -2.04 1.85 6.48
CA ASN A 34 -1.44 2.59 5.36
C ASN A 34 -2.40 2.72 4.14
N PRO A 35 -3.19 3.80 4.05
CA PRO A 35 -4.14 3.98 2.95
C PRO A 35 -3.47 4.22 1.59
N PHE A 36 -2.22 4.72 1.56
CA PHE A 36 -1.46 4.84 0.30
C PHE A 36 -1.09 3.46 -0.26
N LEU A 37 -0.70 2.54 0.62
CA LEU A 37 -0.43 1.15 0.25
C LEU A 37 -1.71 0.44 -0.23
N SER A 38 -2.84 0.65 0.44
CA SER A 38 -4.14 0.12 0.02
C SER A 38 -4.49 0.54 -1.40
N ILE A 39 -4.28 1.81 -1.76
CA ILE A 39 -4.56 2.30 -3.10
C ILE A 39 -3.60 1.77 -4.15
N ALA A 40 -2.31 1.67 -3.83
CA ALA A 40 -1.36 1.01 -4.71
C ALA A 40 -1.79 -0.43 -5.03
N LEU A 41 -2.26 -1.19 -4.03
CA LEU A 41 -2.77 -2.55 -4.20
C LEU A 41 -4.00 -2.61 -5.10
N ILE A 42 -4.96 -1.69 -4.91
CA ILE A 42 -6.16 -1.60 -5.75
C ILE A 42 -5.77 -1.30 -7.20
N PHE A 43 -4.92 -0.30 -7.44
CA PHE A 43 -4.52 0.07 -8.80
C PHE A 43 -3.79 -1.07 -9.51
N LEU A 44 -2.88 -1.77 -8.83
CA LEU A 44 -2.23 -2.94 -9.41
C LEU A 44 -3.27 -4.02 -9.76
N SER A 45 -4.25 -4.26 -8.89
CA SER A 45 -5.28 -5.28 -9.11
C SER A 45 -6.14 -5.06 -10.35
N TYR A 46 -6.30 -3.81 -10.79
CA TYR A 46 -7.20 -3.45 -11.89
C TYR A 46 -6.49 -2.92 -13.14
N ARG A 47 -5.26 -2.39 -13.04
CA ARG A 47 -4.59 -1.71 -14.14
C ARG A 47 -3.42 -2.52 -14.69
N ASN A 48 -3.21 -2.43 -16.00
CA ASN A 48 -1.98 -2.90 -16.63
C ASN A 48 -0.81 -2.05 -16.18
N VAL A 49 0.31 -2.72 -15.95
CA VAL A 49 1.58 -2.08 -15.61
C VAL A 49 2.02 -1.27 -16.83
N ASN A 50 2.15 0.03 -16.63
CA ASN A 50 2.64 0.96 -17.63
C ASN A 50 3.34 2.13 -16.96
N VAL A 51 4.02 2.97 -17.75
CA VAL A 51 4.87 4.06 -17.25
C VAL A 51 4.14 4.97 -16.26
N TRP A 52 2.88 5.32 -16.51
CA TRP A 52 2.12 6.18 -15.61
C TRP A 52 1.73 5.50 -14.30
N LEU A 53 1.49 4.19 -14.29
CA LEU A 53 1.30 3.44 -13.05
C LEU A 53 2.59 3.44 -12.23
N TRP A 54 3.76 3.32 -12.88
CA TRP A 54 5.05 3.44 -12.20
C TRP A 54 5.26 4.81 -11.57
N VAL A 55 5.06 5.88 -12.34
CA VAL A 55 5.15 7.27 -11.83
C VAL A 55 4.20 7.46 -10.63
N TYR A 56 3.00 6.91 -10.71
CA TYR A 56 2.02 6.97 -9.63
C TYR A 56 2.49 6.24 -8.36
N LEU A 57 3.00 5.02 -8.50
CA LEU A 57 3.54 4.25 -7.36
C LEU A 57 4.72 4.95 -6.69
N LEU A 58 5.61 5.58 -7.47
CA LEU A 58 6.74 6.35 -6.93
C LEU A 58 6.26 7.56 -6.12
N ILE A 59 5.25 8.30 -6.63
CA ILE A 59 4.64 9.42 -5.93
C ILE A 59 4.01 8.95 -4.61
N LEU A 60 3.23 7.86 -4.64
CA LEU A 60 2.64 7.27 -3.43
C LEU A 60 3.70 6.84 -2.41
N GLY A 61 4.79 6.21 -2.87
CA GLY A 61 5.89 5.77 -2.01
C GLY A 61 6.61 6.96 -1.36
N PHE A 62 6.90 8.01 -2.13
CA PHE A 62 7.55 9.23 -1.63
C PHE A 62 6.70 9.87 -0.54
N ILE A 63 5.43 10.14 -0.86
CA ILE A 63 4.44 10.71 0.05
C ILE A 63 4.29 9.88 1.32
N SER A 64 4.17 8.56 1.19
CA SER A 64 4.01 7.66 2.32
C SER A 64 5.22 7.72 3.26
N GLY A 65 6.40 8.15 2.80
CA GLY A 65 7.64 8.22 3.57
C GLY A 65 7.93 9.54 4.26
N ILE A 66 7.29 10.66 3.84
CA ILE A 66 7.58 12.02 4.33
C ILE A 66 7.49 12.11 5.85
N GLU A 67 6.42 11.59 6.45
CA GLU A 67 6.20 11.66 7.90
C GLU A 67 7.25 10.89 8.73
N THR A 68 7.91 9.92 8.10
CA THR A 68 8.86 9.03 8.79
C THR A 68 10.31 9.29 8.40
N ASN A 69 10.59 10.30 7.55
CA ASN A 69 11.89 10.53 6.92
C ASN A 69 12.46 9.26 6.26
N GLN A 70 11.57 8.49 5.58
CA GLN A 70 11.91 7.22 4.91
C GLN A 70 11.39 7.22 3.46
N GLU A 71 11.45 8.37 2.79
CA GLU A 71 10.95 8.59 1.43
C GLU A 71 11.61 7.64 0.44
N ILE A 72 12.95 7.65 0.35
CA ILE A 72 13.74 6.82 -0.59
C ILE A 72 13.40 5.34 -0.44
N LEU A 73 13.22 4.92 0.80
CA LEU A 73 12.99 3.53 1.16
C LEU A 73 11.56 3.09 0.83
N ASN A 74 10.57 3.91 1.15
CA ASN A 74 9.18 3.62 0.76
C ASN A 74 9.03 3.67 -0.76
N VAL A 75 9.72 4.58 -1.46
CA VAL A 75 9.80 4.59 -2.92
C VAL A 75 10.34 3.27 -3.44
N ALA A 76 11.46 2.77 -2.89
CA ALA A 76 12.04 1.49 -3.28
C ALA A 76 11.08 0.31 -3.03
N VAL A 77 10.35 0.30 -1.92
CA VAL A 77 9.35 -0.74 -1.61
C VAL A 77 8.19 -0.73 -2.59
N PHE A 78 7.63 0.46 -2.90
CA PHE A 78 6.53 0.59 -3.87
C PHE A 78 6.99 0.22 -5.28
N PHE A 79 8.25 0.52 -5.63
CA PHE A 79 8.84 0.11 -6.89
C PHE A 79 9.01 -1.42 -6.97
N LEU A 80 9.56 -2.05 -5.93
CA LEU A 80 9.69 -3.50 -5.85
C LEU A 80 8.32 -4.20 -5.92
N MET A 81 7.31 -3.65 -5.24
CA MET A 81 5.94 -4.14 -5.31
C MET A 81 5.38 -4.10 -6.74
N GLY A 82 5.65 -3.02 -7.49
CA GLY A 82 5.31 -2.94 -8.91
C GLY A 82 6.00 -4.01 -9.75
N LEU A 83 7.29 -4.28 -9.51
CA LEU A 83 8.08 -5.26 -10.29
C LEU A 83 7.60 -6.68 -10.03
N VAL A 84 7.42 -7.02 -8.75
CA VAL A 84 6.87 -8.30 -8.31
C VAL A 84 5.49 -8.48 -8.94
N PHE A 85 4.65 -7.46 -8.91
CA PHE A 85 3.32 -7.55 -9.51
C PHE A 85 3.35 -7.80 -11.01
N ASP A 86 4.15 -7.05 -11.76
CA ASP A 86 4.28 -7.22 -13.21
C ASP A 86 4.64 -8.67 -13.56
N TRP A 87 5.55 -9.27 -12.79
CA TRP A 87 5.94 -10.65 -12.97
C TRP A 87 4.81 -11.65 -12.63
N PHE A 88 4.06 -11.41 -11.55
CA PHE A 88 2.98 -12.31 -11.12
C PHE A 88 1.65 -12.13 -11.87
N LYS A 89 1.44 -10.99 -12.52
CA LYS A 89 0.15 -10.64 -13.15
C LYS A 89 -0.28 -11.64 -14.23
N GLY A 90 0.68 -12.24 -14.93
CA GLY A 90 0.40 -13.29 -15.93
C GLY A 90 -0.08 -14.62 -15.34
N TYR A 91 0.15 -14.86 -14.06
CA TYR A 91 -0.14 -16.12 -13.37
C TYR A 91 -1.38 -16.07 -12.47
N LEU A 92 -1.82 -14.86 -12.09
CA LEU A 92 -2.92 -14.67 -11.15
C LEU A 92 -4.19 -14.14 -11.84
N ASN A 93 -5.27 -14.91 -11.78
CA ASN A 93 -6.59 -14.40 -12.16
C ASN A 93 -7.16 -13.52 -11.03
N LEU A 94 -6.90 -12.21 -11.11
CA LEU A 94 -7.30 -11.20 -10.12
C LEU A 94 -8.77 -10.77 -10.24
N ASN A 95 -9.54 -11.34 -11.17
CA ASN A 95 -11.00 -11.20 -11.16
C ASN A 95 -11.63 -12.04 -10.02
N ASN A 96 -10.95 -13.08 -9.55
CA ASN A 96 -11.38 -13.85 -8.40
C ASN A 96 -10.96 -13.17 -7.09
N ILE A 97 -11.92 -12.87 -6.22
CA ILE A 97 -11.69 -12.20 -4.94
C ILE A 97 -10.70 -12.97 -4.04
N ARG A 98 -10.69 -14.30 -4.09
CA ARG A 98 -9.75 -15.12 -3.29
C ARG A 98 -8.31 -14.87 -3.70
N ASN A 99 -8.04 -14.87 -5.02
CA ASN A 99 -6.70 -14.62 -5.54
C ASN A 99 -6.26 -13.18 -5.28
N LYS A 100 -7.21 -12.23 -5.35
CA LYS A 100 -6.96 -10.82 -5.04
C LYS A 100 -6.62 -10.59 -3.56
N LEU A 101 -7.39 -11.17 -2.65
CA LEU A 101 -7.11 -11.14 -1.20
C LEU A 101 -5.76 -11.78 -0.87
N PHE A 102 -5.44 -12.91 -1.51
CA PHE A 102 -4.15 -13.56 -1.35
C PHE A 102 -2.99 -12.66 -1.82
N PHE A 103 -3.14 -12.06 -3.00
CA PHE A 103 -2.17 -11.10 -3.54
C PHE A 103 -1.97 -9.89 -2.62
N TRP A 104 -3.05 -9.30 -2.11
CA TRP A 104 -2.96 -8.20 -1.15
C TRP A 104 -2.29 -8.61 0.15
N GLY A 105 -2.68 -9.77 0.69
CA GLY A 105 -2.09 -10.31 1.92
C GLY A 105 -0.58 -10.49 1.81
N ILE A 106 -0.10 -11.05 0.70
CA ILE A 106 1.36 -11.21 0.47
C ILE A 106 2.05 -9.85 0.44
N ASN A 107 1.53 -8.87 -0.30
CA ASN A 107 2.19 -7.56 -0.40
C ASN A 107 2.20 -6.80 0.93
N LEU A 108 1.12 -6.90 1.72
CA LEU A 108 1.08 -6.33 3.07
C LEU A 108 2.11 -6.98 3.99
N LEU A 109 2.24 -8.32 3.93
CA LEU A 109 3.26 -9.05 4.69
C LEU A 109 4.68 -8.63 4.29
N VAL A 110 4.97 -8.55 2.99
CA VAL A 110 6.29 -8.13 2.48
C VAL A 110 6.61 -6.70 2.91
N PHE A 111 5.67 -5.76 2.74
CA PHE A 111 5.84 -4.38 3.18
C PHE A 111 6.20 -4.30 4.67
N PHE A 112 5.50 -5.08 5.50
CA PHE A 112 5.78 -5.11 6.93
C PHE A 112 7.14 -5.75 7.26
N ILE A 113 7.48 -6.89 6.66
CA ILE A 113 8.78 -7.56 6.91
C ILE A 113 9.92 -6.59 6.61
N ILE A 114 9.81 -5.83 5.51
CA ILE A 114 10.79 -4.80 5.17
C ILE A 114 10.81 -3.71 6.25
N LYS A 115 9.67 -3.14 6.63
CA LYS A 115 9.59 -2.12 7.71
C LYS A 115 10.16 -2.61 9.05
N LEU A 116 9.87 -3.84 9.43
CA LEU A 116 10.38 -4.45 10.65
C LEU A 116 11.91 -4.63 10.58
N PHE A 117 12.42 -5.14 9.45
CA PHE A 117 13.85 -5.28 9.22
C PHE A 117 14.59 -3.94 9.32
N LEU A 118 14.00 -2.89 8.76
CA LEU A 118 14.53 -1.53 8.83
C LEU A 118 14.50 -0.95 10.23
N PHE A 119 13.42 -1.19 10.98
CA PHE A 119 13.33 -0.84 12.39
C PHE A 119 14.45 -1.52 13.19
N LEU A 120 14.68 -2.81 12.95
CA LEU A 120 15.74 -3.58 13.61
C LEU A 120 17.16 -3.09 13.25
N LEU A 121 17.36 -2.59 12.03
CA LEU A 121 18.64 -2.01 11.60
C LEU A 121 18.92 -0.62 12.21
N TRP A 122 17.88 0.20 12.42
CA TRP A 122 18.05 1.63 12.72
C TRP A 122 17.87 1.99 14.21
N THR A 123 17.08 1.22 14.96
CA THR A 123 16.85 1.43 16.40
C THR A 123 17.49 0.30 17.22
N VAL A 124 18.64 0.63 17.83
CA VAL A 124 19.38 0.13 19.03
C VAL A 124 18.95 -1.21 19.72
N PRO A 125 19.81 -1.77 20.60
CA PRO A 125 20.34 -3.12 20.48
C PRO A 125 19.27 -4.22 20.48
N PHE A 126 19.42 -5.17 19.56
CA PHE A 126 18.54 -6.32 19.38
C PHE A 126 18.20 -7.00 20.72
N THR A 127 16.96 -6.86 21.18
CA THR A 127 16.49 -7.48 22.43
C THR A 127 15.67 -8.72 22.11
N PHE A 128 16.13 -9.89 22.57
CA PHE A 128 15.43 -11.17 22.42
C PHE A 128 14.22 -11.34 23.38
N ALA A 129 13.77 -10.27 24.02
CA ALA A 129 12.66 -10.34 24.96
C ALA A 129 11.36 -10.72 24.23
N PHE A 130 10.70 -11.79 24.69
CA PHE A 130 9.45 -12.27 24.10
C PHE A 130 8.35 -11.20 24.08
N SER A 131 8.27 -10.37 25.13
CA SER A 131 7.31 -9.26 25.24
C SER A 131 7.48 -8.23 24.13
N PHE A 132 8.70 -7.96 23.68
CA PHE A 132 8.97 -7.08 22.55
C PHE A 132 8.41 -7.67 21.25
N TRP A 133 8.69 -8.94 20.95
CA TRP A 133 8.20 -9.60 19.74
C TRP A 133 6.68 -9.75 19.72
N ALA A 134 6.07 -10.08 20.86
CA ALA A 134 4.61 -10.12 21.00
C ALA A 134 3.97 -8.76 20.66
N HIS A 135 4.55 -7.66 21.15
CA HIS A 135 4.09 -6.31 20.84
C HIS A 135 4.25 -5.96 19.35
N GLN A 136 5.36 -6.34 18.73
CA GLN A 136 5.56 -6.13 17.28
C GLN A 136 4.57 -6.93 16.43
N ILE A 137 4.25 -8.17 16.82
CA ILE A 137 3.24 -9.00 16.14
C ILE A 137 1.83 -8.40 16.32
N GLN A 138 1.51 -7.86 17.50
CA GLN A 138 0.23 -7.18 17.71
C GLN A 138 0.10 -5.94 16.81
N LYS A 139 1.17 -5.14 16.71
CA LYS A 139 1.23 -3.99 15.80
C LYS A 139 1.11 -4.41 14.33
N LEU A 140 1.77 -5.50 13.92
CA LEU A 140 1.61 -6.11 12.59
C LEU A 140 0.14 -6.41 12.33
N PHE A 141 -0.48 -7.18 13.23
CA PHE A 141 -1.84 -7.67 13.00
C PHE A 141 -2.82 -6.51 12.89
N HIS A 142 -2.70 -5.51 13.77
CA HIS A 142 -3.48 -4.29 13.70
C HIS A 142 -3.27 -3.55 12.36
N PHE A 143 -2.01 -3.29 11.99
CA PHE A 143 -1.67 -2.63 10.73
C PHE A 143 -2.24 -3.39 9.52
N PHE A 144 -2.09 -4.71 9.51
CA PHE A 144 -2.55 -5.58 8.44
C PHE A 144 -4.06 -5.53 8.28
N VAL A 145 -4.80 -5.76 9.37
CA VAL A 145 -6.27 -5.78 9.37
C VAL A 145 -6.83 -4.43 8.96
N VAL A 146 -6.31 -3.33 9.51
CA VAL A 146 -6.78 -1.98 9.19
C VAL A 146 -6.47 -1.62 7.74
N THR A 147 -5.25 -1.91 7.26
CA THR A 147 -4.88 -1.64 5.86
C THR A 147 -5.70 -2.49 4.89
N LEU A 148 -6.02 -3.73 5.23
CA LEU A 148 -6.88 -4.59 4.41
C LEU A 148 -8.33 -4.11 4.42
N GLY A 149 -8.82 -3.61 5.57
CA GLY A 149 -10.10 -2.91 5.67
C GLY A 149 -10.18 -1.68 4.76
N TRP A 150 -9.11 -0.86 4.73
CA TRP A 150 -8.99 0.24 3.77
C TRP A 150 -9.02 -0.26 2.33
N THR A 151 -8.26 -1.31 2.01
CA THR A 151 -8.21 -1.86 0.65
C THR A 151 -9.58 -2.33 0.20
N LEU A 152 -10.34 -3.02 1.05
CA LEU A 152 -11.71 -3.46 0.74
C LEU A 152 -12.69 -2.29 0.60
N GLY A 153 -12.66 -1.34 1.54
CA GLY A 153 -13.54 -0.18 1.51
C GLY A 153 -13.29 0.70 0.28
N LEU A 154 -12.03 1.03 0.02
CA LEU A 154 -11.64 1.83 -1.15
C LEU A 154 -11.84 1.06 -2.45
N GLU A 155 -11.61 -0.25 -2.49
CA GLU A 155 -11.93 -1.07 -3.66
C GLU A 155 -13.42 -0.96 -3.98
N SER A 156 -14.32 -1.08 -3.01
CA SER A 156 -15.76 -1.03 -3.26
C SER A 156 -16.19 0.27 -3.94
N PHE A 157 -15.54 1.38 -3.63
CA PHE A 157 -15.80 2.69 -4.23
C PHE A 157 -15.10 2.87 -5.59
N LEU A 158 -13.87 2.39 -5.71
CA LEU A 158 -13.04 2.63 -6.90
C LEU A 158 -13.21 1.58 -7.99
N LYS A 159 -13.76 0.41 -7.67
CA LYS A 159 -13.90 -0.72 -8.59
C LYS A 159 -14.61 -0.31 -9.87
N ASP A 160 -15.74 0.38 -9.77
CA ASP A 160 -16.52 0.77 -10.95
C ASP A 160 -15.79 1.83 -11.80
N LEU A 161 -15.06 2.73 -11.15
CA LEU A 161 -14.24 3.75 -11.79
C LEU A 161 -13.00 3.14 -12.49
N LEU A 162 -12.43 2.07 -11.93
CA LEU A 162 -11.22 1.43 -12.43
C LEU A 162 -11.51 0.34 -13.49
N ILE A 163 -12.68 -0.31 -13.42
CA ILE A 163 -13.14 -1.28 -14.42
C ILE A 163 -13.65 -0.58 -15.69
N ARG A 164 -14.32 0.57 -15.57
CA ARG A 164 -14.82 1.32 -16.73
C ARG A 164 -13.69 2.02 -17.48
N LYS A 165 -13.11 1.31 -18.45
CA LYS A 165 -12.90 1.73 -19.85
C LYS A 165 -11.73 0.96 -20.47
N ASN A 166 -12.10 -0.12 -21.14
CA ASN A 166 -11.45 -0.54 -22.38
C ASN A 166 -12.26 -0.01 -23.59
N GLU A 167 -12.96 1.13 -23.44
CA GLU A 167 -13.61 1.88 -24.53
C GLU A 167 -12.82 3.15 -24.83
#